data_AF-A0A199VHF7-F1
#
_entry.id   AF-A0A199VHF7-F1
#
_cell.length_a   1.000
_cell.length_b   1.000
_cell.length_c   1.000
_cell.angle_alpha   90.00
_cell.angle_beta   90.00
_cell.angle_gamma   90.00
#
_symmetry.space_group_name_H-M   'P 1'
#
loop_
_entity.id
_entity.type
_entity.pdbx_description
1 polymer ?
#
loop_
_entity_poly.entity_id
_entity_poly.type
_entity_poly.pdbx_seq_one_letter_code
_entity_poly.pdbx_strand_id
1 'polypeptide(L)'
;MTLSELVNAAGIRRPVAVYGDPHVSVTGVQNDSRKVIPGDLFVCCVGCKTDGHLYIADAVRKGAVAVLSSKEVHLDLMPHCGALVVVQSTNSVLPVIAATFYKNPSRKMSVWDHRNERQNDYVALGEGNL
;
A
#
# COMPACT_ATOMS: atom_id res chain seq x y z
N MET A 1 3.98 -9.58 2.78
CA MET A 1 4.37 -9.55 4.21
C MET A 1 3.12 -9.29 5.02
N THR A 2 2.93 -9.85 6.23
CA THR A 2 1.70 -9.57 7.00
C THR A 2 1.77 -8.20 7.68
N LEU A 3 0.62 -7.58 7.95
CA LEU A 3 0.56 -6.29 8.64
C LEU A 3 1.18 -6.37 10.04
N SER A 4 0.90 -7.43 10.80
CA SER A 4 1.50 -7.67 12.12
C SER A 4 3.03 -7.72 12.05
N GLU A 5 3.59 -8.47 11.09
CA GLU A 5 5.04 -8.52 10.86
C GLU A 5 5.61 -7.16 10.49
N LEU A 6 4.93 -6.38 9.64
CA LEU A 6 5.37 -5.05 9.22
C LEU A 6 5.42 -4.07 10.39
N VAL A 7 4.37 -4.04 11.21
CA VAL A 7 4.29 -3.18 12.40
C VAL A 7 5.38 -3.54 13.40
N ASN A 8 5.60 -4.83 13.65
CA ASN A 8 6.63 -5.31 14.56
C ASN A 8 8.04 -5.03 14.03
N ALA A 9 8.30 -5.30 12.75
CA ALA A 9 9.59 -5.06 12.10
C ALA A 9 9.89 -3.55 11.93
N ALA A 10 8.87 -2.71 11.83
CA ALA A 10 9.00 -1.26 11.89
C ALA A 10 9.25 -0.75 13.33
N GLY A 11 9.31 -1.62 14.34
CA GLY A 11 9.55 -1.23 15.73
C GLY A 11 8.37 -0.49 16.36
N ILE A 12 7.17 -0.56 15.77
CA ILE A 12 5.95 0.07 16.29
C ILE A 12 5.42 -0.83 17.42
N ARG A 13 5.95 -0.64 18.63
CA ARG A 13 5.59 -1.50 19.78
C ARG A 13 4.22 -1.19 20.39
N ARG A 14 3.69 0.01 20.15
CA ARG A 14 2.41 0.48 20.71
C ARG A 14 1.65 1.32 19.68
N PRO A 15 0.96 0.70 18.71
CA PRO A 15 -0.07 1.41 17.99
C PRO A 15 -1.14 1.90 18.98
N VAL A 16 -1.75 3.04 18.68
CA VAL A 16 -2.84 3.63 19.48
C VAL A 16 -4.04 2.70 19.45
N ALA A 17 -4.38 2.21 18.27
CA ALA A 17 -5.44 1.23 18.06
C ALA A 17 -5.13 0.38 16.82
N VAL A 18 -5.62 -0.86 16.82
CA VAL A 18 -5.60 -1.75 15.65
C VAL A 18 -6.99 -2.36 15.53
N TYR A 19 -7.56 -2.28 14.34
CA TYR A 19 -8.87 -2.82 14.02
C TYR A 19 -8.78 -3.70 12.78
N GLY A 20 -9.70 -4.67 12.66
CA GLY A 20 -9.71 -5.64 11.56
C GLY A 20 -8.70 -6.77 11.77
N ASP A 21 -8.28 -7.39 10.66
CA ASP A 21 -7.40 -8.56 10.67
C ASP A 21 -5.90 -8.16 10.53
N PRO A 22 -5.08 -8.33 11.58
CA PRO A 22 -3.65 -8.03 11.53
C PRO A 22 -2.84 -9.02 10.67
N HIS A 23 -3.45 -10.11 10.19
CA HIS A 23 -2.82 -11.09 9.31
C HIS A 23 -2.98 -10.77 7.81
N VAL A 24 -3.62 -9.64 7.47
CA VAL A 24 -3.74 -9.20 6.08
C VAL A 24 -2.38 -9.10 5.40
N SER A 25 -2.30 -9.61 4.18
CA SER A 25 -1.08 -9.58 3.38
C SER A 25 -0.94 -8.24 2.67
N VAL A 26 0.09 -7.50 3.05
CA VAL A 26 0.49 -6.23 2.44
C VAL A 26 1.52 -6.51 1.33
N THR A 27 1.22 -6.03 0.12
CA THR A 27 2.06 -6.17 -1.09
C THR A 27 2.80 -4.90 -1.46
N GLY A 28 2.40 -3.75 -0.91
CA GLY A 28 3.03 -2.46 -1.16
C GLY A 28 2.66 -1.45 -0.08
N VAL A 29 3.36 -0.32 -0.05
CA VAL A 29 3.10 0.79 0.86
C VAL A 29 3.01 2.08 0.05
N GLN A 30 1.86 2.74 0.13
CA GLN A 30 1.58 3.98 -0.61
C GLN A 30 1.07 5.07 0.33
N ASN A 31 1.58 6.29 0.15
CA ASN A 31 1.10 7.48 0.86
C ASN A 31 0.21 8.38 -0.03
N ASP A 32 0.11 8.06 -1.32
CA ASP A 32 -0.71 8.77 -2.30
C ASP A 32 -1.84 7.85 -2.74
N SER A 33 -3.09 8.22 -2.43
CA SER A 33 -4.27 7.41 -2.78
C SER A 33 -4.41 7.21 -4.28
N ARG A 34 -3.80 8.07 -5.11
CA ARG A 34 -3.80 7.95 -6.58
C ARG A 34 -2.95 6.78 -7.08
N LYS A 35 -2.00 6.30 -6.29
CA LYS A 35 -1.09 5.20 -6.64
C LYS A 35 -1.43 3.89 -5.93
N VAL A 36 -2.44 3.90 -5.05
CA VAL A 36 -2.90 2.70 -4.35
C VAL A 36 -3.42 1.69 -5.36
N ILE A 37 -2.93 0.47 -5.25
CA ILE A 37 -3.43 -0.70 -5.96
C ILE A 37 -3.97 -1.75 -4.96
N PRO A 38 -4.76 -2.72 -5.42
CA PRO A 38 -5.23 -3.81 -4.58
C PRO A 38 -4.08 -4.53 -3.86
N GLY A 39 -4.14 -4.63 -2.53
CA GLY A 39 -3.11 -5.27 -1.71
C GLY A 39 -2.14 -4.31 -1.00
N ASP A 40 -2.22 -3.01 -1.32
CA ASP A 40 -1.34 -2.01 -0.70
C ASP A 40 -1.84 -1.55 0.68
N LEU A 41 -0.88 -1.17 1.52
CA LEU A 41 -1.08 -0.40 2.75
C LEU A 41 -1.11 1.09 2.38
N PHE A 42 -2.24 1.75 2.65
CA PHE A 42 -2.36 3.19 2.49
C PHE A 42 -1.95 3.92 3.77
N VAL A 43 -1.04 4.89 3.67
CA VAL A 43 -0.57 5.70 4.80
C VAL A 43 -1.12 7.11 4.69
N CYS A 44 -1.96 7.49 5.63
CA CYS A 44 -2.54 8.81 5.73
C CYS A 44 -1.52 9.82 6.32
N CYS A 45 -0.81 10.52 5.45
CA CYS A 45 0.01 11.66 5.85
C CYS A 45 -0.87 12.90 6.07
N VAL A 46 -0.84 13.46 7.27
CA VAL A 46 -1.45 14.76 7.54
C VAL A 46 -0.51 15.84 7.03
N GLY A 47 -0.86 16.47 5.91
CA GLY A 47 -0.16 17.64 5.38
C GLY A 47 -0.85 18.94 5.77
N CYS A 48 -0.11 20.07 5.76
CA CYS A 48 -0.66 21.40 6.09
C CYS A 48 -1.85 21.86 5.24
N LYS A 49 -2.11 21.23 4.09
CA LYS A 49 -3.11 21.70 3.12
C LYS A 49 -4.36 20.83 3.01
N THR A 50 -4.32 19.58 3.42
CA THR A 50 -5.48 18.68 3.25
C THR A 50 -5.42 17.56 4.27
N ASP A 51 -6.56 17.30 4.90
CA ASP A 51 -6.68 16.17 5.82
C ASP A 51 -6.67 14.87 5.00
N GLY A 52 -5.60 14.09 5.14
CA GLY A 52 -5.40 12.84 4.41
C GLY A 52 -6.50 11.80 4.68
N HIS A 53 -7.30 12.01 5.74
CA HIS A 53 -8.40 11.15 6.14
C HIS A 53 -9.52 11.12 5.09
N LEU A 54 -9.66 12.20 4.32
CA LEU A 54 -10.61 12.27 3.20
C LEU A 54 -10.26 11.29 2.08
N TYR A 55 -8.98 10.93 1.93
CA TYR A 55 -8.51 10.03 0.88
C TYR A 55 -8.55 8.56 1.27
N ILE A 56 -8.80 8.24 2.55
CA ILE A 56 -8.91 6.85 3.00
C ILE A 56 -10.05 6.15 2.24
N ALA A 57 -11.18 6.85 2.04
CA ALA A 57 -12.33 6.32 1.29
C ALA A 57 -11.96 5.95 -0.15
N ASP A 58 -11.13 6.77 -0.80
CA ASP A 58 -10.66 6.52 -2.16
C ASP A 58 -9.63 5.38 -2.21
N ALA A 59 -8.70 5.34 -1.25
CA ALA A 59 -7.72 4.27 -1.14
C ALA A 59 -8.38 2.89 -0.90
N VAL A 60 -9.35 2.82 0.01
CA VAL A 60 -10.12 1.60 0.28
C VAL A 60 -10.91 1.18 -0.97
N ARG A 61 -11.53 2.14 -1.68
CA ARG A 61 -12.23 1.85 -2.94
C ARG A 61 -11.31 1.28 -4.03
N LYS A 62 -10.04 1.69 -4.04
CA LYS A 62 -9.02 1.16 -4.95
C LYS A 62 -8.47 -0.20 -4.55
N GLY A 63 -8.82 -0.71 -3.37
CA GLY A 63 -8.40 -2.02 -2.89
C GLY A 63 -7.27 -1.99 -1.86
N ALA A 64 -7.05 -0.86 -1.17
CA ALA A 64 -6.17 -0.86 0.00
C ALA A 64 -6.68 -1.88 1.03
N VAL A 65 -5.84 -2.88 1.33
CA VAL A 65 -6.17 -3.94 2.30
C VAL A 65 -5.93 -3.50 3.73
N ALA A 66 -5.09 -2.49 3.92
CA ALA A 66 -4.78 -1.92 5.21
C ALA A 66 -4.62 -0.41 5.12
N VAL A 67 -4.94 0.29 6.20
CA VAL A 67 -4.79 1.74 6.33
C VAL A 67 -4.00 2.06 7.60
N LEU A 68 -3.07 3.01 7.50
CA LEU A 68 -2.36 3.58 8.63
C LEU A 68 -2.72 5.05 8.78
N SER A 69 -3.27 5.43 9.92
CA SER A 69 -3.73 6.79 10.22
C SER A 69 -3.20 7.30 11.55
N SER A 70 -3.15 8.63 11.72
CA SER A 70 -2.78 9.23 13.01
C SER A 70 -3.99 9.51 13.90
N LYS A 71 -5.21 9.43 13.35
CA LYS A 71 -6.45 9.56 14.11
C LYS A 71 -7.30 8.31 13.90
N GLU A 72 -8.20 8.07 14.86
CA GLU A 72 -9.22 7.05 14.73
C GLU A 72 -10.14 7.36 13.55
N VAL A 73 -10.49 6.32 12.79
CA VAL A 73 -11.34 6.42 11.60
C VAL A 73 -12.42 5.35 11.73
N HIS A 74 -13.66 5.71 11.42
CA HIS A 74 -14.78 4.77 11.47
C HIS A 74 -14.70 3.79 10.31
N LEU A 75 -14.22 2.57 10.61
CA LEU A 75 -14.21 1.44 9.68
C LEU A 75 -15.60 1.02 9.22
N ASP A 76 -16.65 1.34 9.97
CA ASP A 76 -18.05 1.06 9.60
C ASP A 76 -18.44 1.70 8.27
N LEU A 77 -17.73 2.75 7.86
CA LEU A 77 -17.92 3.42 6.57
C LEU A 77 -17.11 2.77 5.43
N MET A 78 -16.37 1.69 5.72
CA MET A 78 -15.30 1.13 4.88
C MET A 78 -15.32 -0.40 4.84
N PRO A 79 -16.35 -1.03 4.24
CA PRO A 79 -16.51 -2.49 4.24
C PRO A 79 -15.43 -3.28 3.47
N HIS A 80 -14.52 -2.59 2.77
CA HIS A 80 -13.45 -3.22 1.98
C HIS A 80 -12.06 -3.06 2.62
N CYS A 81 -11.95 -2.38 3.76
CA CYS A 81 -10.69 -2.25 4.48
C CYS A 81 -10.51 -3.44 5.43
N GLY A 82 -9.50 -4.27 5.19
CA GLY A 82 -9.22 -5.45 6.02
C GLY A 82 -8.61 -5.11 7.37
N ALA A 83 -7.87 -4.01 7.48
CA ALA A 83 -7.25 -3.58 8.72
C ALA A 83 -6.99 -2.07 8.81
N LEU A 84 -7.14 -1.50 10.00
CA LEU A 84 -6.78 -0.11 10.31
C LEU A 84 -5.79 -0.07 11.48
N VAL A 85 -4.69 0.64 11.30
CA VAL A 85 -3.70 0.90 12.35
C VAL A 85 -3.65 2.38 12.64
N VAL A 86 -3.90 2.75 13.89
CA VAL A 86 -3.81 4.13 14.36
C VAL A 86 -2.49 4.31 15.11
N VAL A 87 -1.73 5.34 14.76
CA VAL A 87 -0.44 5.69 15.38
C VAL A 87 -0.45 7.14 15.85
N GLN A 88 0.52 7.54 16.68
CA GLN A 88 0.59 8.95 17.12
C GLN A 88 0.98 9.90 15.99
N SER A 89 1.94 9.50 15.14
CA SER A 89 2.47 10.33 14.06
C SER A 89 2.77 9.51 12.80
N THR A 90 1.95 9.66 11.76
CA THR A 90 2.19 8.96 10.48
C THR A 90 3.47 9.40 9.79
N ASN A 91 3.88 10.67 9.91
CA ASN A 91 5.13 11.18 9.33
C ASN A 91 6.40 10.55 9.94
N SER A 92 6.36 10.17 11.21
CA SER A 92 7.48 9.47 11.86
C SER A 92 7.49 7.98 11.54
N VAL A 93 6.30 7.40 11.30
CA VAL A 93 6.12 5.96 11.07
C VAL A 93 6.31 5.59 9.60
N LEU A 94 5.90 6.44 8.66
CA LEU A 94 6.01 6.19 7.23
C LEU A 94 7.45 5.87 6.77
N PRO A 95 8.49 6.65 7.12
CA PRO A 95 9.86 6.36 6.69
C PRO A 95 10.34 5.01 7.23
N VAL A 96 9.92 4.65 8.45
CA VAL A 96 10.31 3.40 9.09
C VAL A 96 9.61 2.21 8.44
N ILE A 97 8.30 2.30 8.20
CA ILE A 97 7.53 1.28 7.49
C ILE A 97 8.05 1.10 6.06
N ALA A 98 8.24 2.20 5.32
CA ALA A 98 8.76 2.16 3.97
C ALA A 98 10.17 1.56 3.95
N ALA A 99 11.06 2.00 4.85
CA ALA A 99 12.40 1.42 4.97
C ALA A 99 12.33 -0.06 5.31
N THR A 100 11.51 -0.50 6.25
CA THR A 100 11.36 -1.92 6.61
C THR A 100 10.79 -2.74 5.45
N PHE A 101 9.80 -2.22 4.73
CA PHE A 101 9.18 -2.92 3.61
C PHE A 101 10.12 -3.01 2.39
N TYR A 102 10.80 -1.90 2.04
CA TYR A 102 11.70 -1.85 0.88
C TYR A 102 13.13 -2.36 1.17
N LYS A 103 13.64 -2.27 2.41
CA LYS A 103 14.95 -2.86 2.79
C LYS A 103 14.89 -4.36 3.05
N ASN A 104 13.70 -4.94 3.17
CA ASN A 104 13.52 -6.36 3.39
C ASN A 104 12.80 -7.00 2.18
N PRO A 105 13.44 -7.03 0.99
CA PRO A 105 12.85 -7.62 -0.23
C PRO A 105 12.66 -9.15 -0.13
N SER A 106 13.09 -9.77 0.97
CA SER A 106 13.38 -11.20 1.09
C SER A 106 12.17 -12.12 1.30
N ARG A 107 10.92 -11.63 1.28
CA ARG A 107 9.75 -12.48 1.58
C ARG A 107 8.52 -12.35 0.68
N LYS A 108 8.75 -12.15 -0.63
CA LYS A 108 7.75 -12.02 -1.72
C LYS A 108 7.43 -10.56 -2.03
N MET A 109 8.29 -9.93 -2.82
CA MET A 109 7.83 -8.94 -3.79
C MET A 109 8.23 -9.44 -5.16
N SER A 110 7.23 -9.84 -5.95
CA SER A 110 7.30 -9.63 -7.39
C SER A 110 7.40 -8.13 -7.58
N VAL A 111 8.63 -7.63 -7.70
CA VAL A 111 8.89 -6.32 -8.26
C VAL A 111 8.25 -6.34 -9.64
N TRP A 112 7.07 -5.74 -9.77
CA TRP A 112 6.47 -5.51 -11.08
C TRP A 112 7.29 -4.38 -11.72
N ASP A 113 8.39 -4.78 -12.38
CA ASP A 113 9.12 -3.93 -13.31
C ASP A 113 8.13 -3.54 -14.41
N HIS A 114 7.97 -2.24 -14.65
CA HIS A 114 7.09 -1.67 -15.67
C HIS A 114 7.74 -1.73 -17.06
N ARG A 115 8.61 -2.72 -17.29
CA ARG A 115 9.12 -3.10 -18.62
C ARG A 115 8.39 -4.30 -19.17
N ASN A 116 7.09 -4.19 -19.43
CA ASN A 116 6.47 -5.09 -20.40
C ASN A 116 5.11 -4.59 -20.90
N GLU A 117 5.12 -3.52 -21.70
CA GLU A 117 4.06 -3.34 -22.67
C GLU A 117 4.49 -4.05 -23.96
N ARG A 118 3.61 -4.93 -24.41
CA ARG A 118 3.77 -5.89 -25.48
C ARG A 118 4.05 -5.20 -26.81
N GLN A 119 4.87 -5.84 -27.65
CA GLN A 119 4.42 -6.21 -28.99
C GLN A 119 5.30 -7.34 -29.54
N ASN A 120 4.76 -8.55 -29.46
CA ASN A 120 5.10 -9.64 -30.36
C ASN A 120 4.12 -9.57 -31.53
N ASP A 121 4.56 -10.06 -32.69
CA ASP A 121 3.77 -10.43 -33.88
C ASP A 121 3.71 -9.38 -35.02
N TYR A 122 4.77 -9.38 -35.84
CA TYR A 122 4.63 -9.38 -37.30
C TYR A 122 5.75 -10.26 -37.91
N VAL A 123 5.46 -11.54 -38.10
CA VAL A 123 6.11 -12.38 -39.12
C VAL A 123 5.01 -12.89 -40.02
N ALA A 124 4.95 -12.35 -41.24
CA ALA A 124 4.40 -13.03 -42.40
C ALA A 124 4.73 -12.25 -43.68
N LEU A 125 5.57 -12.87 -44.52
CA LEU A 125 5.50 -12.89 -46.00
C LEU A 125 5.79 -11.52 -46.67
N GLY A 126 6.95 -11.30 -47.29
CA GLY A 126 7.46 -12.07 -48.42
C GLY A 126 6.92 -11.44 -49.70
N GLU A 127 7.82 -10.81 -50.48
CA GLU A 127 7.91 -10.55 -51.94
C GLU A 127 9.05 -9.50 -52.04
N GLY A 128 10.14 -9.66 -52.78
CA GLY A 128 10.25 -10.18 -54.12
C GLY A 128 10.69 -9.02 -55.04
N ASN A 129 11.96 -9.05 -55.45
CA ASN A 129 12.46 -8.65 -56.77
C ASN A 129 13.09 -7.25 -57.00
N LEU A 130 14.30 -7.34 -57.59
CA LEU A 130 15.08 -6.42 -58.44
C LEU A 130 15.88 -5.28 -57.78
#